data_AF-A0A7V5DMT4-F1
#
_entry.id   AF-A0A7V5DMT4-F1
#
_cell.length_a   1.000
_cell.length_b   1.000
_cell.length_c   1.000
_cell.angle_alpha   90.00
_cell.angle_beta   90.00
_cell.angle_gamma   90.00
#
_symmetry.space_group_name_H-M   'P 1'
#
loop_
_entity.id
_entity.type
_entity.pdbx_description
1 polymer ?
#
loop_
_entity_poly.entity_id
_entity_poly.type
_entity_poly.pdbx_seq_one_letter_code
_entity_poly.pdbx_strand_id
1 'polypeptide(L)'
;RAPIRRYAKGEARALLGQAREWRGRFAREFGARFVHPSDEFYLLSGASVPRASEYDGFPQVENGVGLVRLFLDDWARVRRKIITGQASLPRRMTWVTGNLFAPVLQQVAAWLERELSLRVNLVPVSNRFFGDTVTVAGLLTAEDVAAALSGWELGDSVVLPRAMLDHEGRLTLDDRSPEWLEQALGVRVLFASRMSDLVVVSGARSGLSEDSGDEAWA
;
A
#
# COMPACT_ATOMS: atom_id res chain seq x y z
N ARG A 1 13.95 -6.24 -32.77
CA ARG A 1 13.11 -6.50 -31.58
C ARG A 1 12.50 -5.17 -31.15
N ALA A 2 11.19 -5.10 -30.92
CA ALA A 2 10.60 -3.89 -30.34
C ALA A 2 11.09 -3.74 -28.89
N PRO A 3 11.46 -2.54 -28.43
CA PRO A 3 11.87 -2.33 -27.05
C PRO A 3 10.68 -2.56 -26.11
N ILE A 4 10.95 -3.22 -24.97
CA ILE A 4 9.97 -3.30 -23.89
C ILE A 4 9.80 -1.88 -23.35
N ARG A 5 8.55 -1.41 -23.31
CA ARG A 5 8.19 -0.08 -22.80
C ARG A 5 6.97 -0.17 -21.90
N ARG A 6 6.74 0.91 -21.18
CA ARG A 6 5.58 1.07 -20.31
C ARG A 6 4.31 1.38 -21.07
N TYR A 7 3.20 1.02 -20.44
CA TYR A 7 1.88 1.47 -20.84
C TYR A 7 1.73 2.97 -20.53
N ALA A 8 1.27 3.72 -21.52
CA ALA A 8 0.76 5.06 -21.29
C ALA A 8 -0.65 5.00 -20.68
N LYS A 9 -1.08 6.11 -20.07
CA LYS A 9 -2.42 6.26 -19.45
C LYS A 9 -3.58 5.83 -20.36
N GLY A 10 -3.52 6.20 -21.65
CA GLY A 10 -4.55 5.83 -22.63
C GLY A 10 -4.57 4.34 -22.94
N GLU A 11 -3.40 3.71 -23.00
CA GLU A 11 -3.26 2.27 -23.27
C GLU A 11 -3.71 1.44 -22.07
N ALA A 12 -3.36 1.87 -20.84
CA ALA A 12 -3.87 1.26 -19.61
C ALA A 12 -5.40 1.30 -19.58
N ARG A 13 -6.01 2.43 -19.96
CA ARG A 13 -7.48 2.56 -20.04
C ARG A 13 -8.08 1.63 -21.10
N ALA A 14 -7.46 1.52 -22.27
CA ALA A 14 -7.92 0.63 -23.33
C ALA A 14 -7.83 -0.85 -22.90
N LEU A 15 -6.76 -1.24 -22.21
CA LEU A 15 -6.59 -2.58 -21.65
C LEU A 15 -7.68 -2.89 -20.62
N LEU A 16 -8.00 -1.95 -19.73
CA LEU A 16 -9.09 -2.13 -18.77
C LEU A 16 -10.46 -2.31 -19.46
N GLY A 17 -10.66 -1.66 -20.61
CA GLY A 17 -11.84 -1.87 -21.46
C GLY A 17 -11.93 -3.31 -21.97
N GLN A 18 -10.85 -3.80 -22.61
CA GLN A 18 -10.77 -5.16 -23.13
C GLN A 18 -10.94 -6.22 -22.01
N ALA A 19 -10.26 -6.02 -20.89
CA ALA A 19 -10.36 -6.91 -19.75
C ALA A 19 -11.80 -6.97 -19.20
N ARG A 20 -12.55 -5.87 -19.22
CA ARG A 20 -13.96 -5.87 -18.80
C ARG A 20 -14.83 -6.78 -19.68
N GLU A 21 -14.60 -6.77 -20.99
CA GLU A 21 -15.33 -7.64 -21.92
C GLU A 21 -15.04 -9.11 -21.65
N TRP A 22 -13.76 -9.46 -21.49
CA TRP A 22 -13.35 -10.84 -21.15
C TRP A 22 -13.91 -11.27 -19.80
N ARG A 23 -13.83 -10.42 -18.77
CA ARG A 23 -14.39 -10.70 -17.44
C ARG A 23 -15.90 -10.97 -17.49
N GLY A 24 -16.65 -10.19 -18.27
CA GLY A 24 -18.09 -10.39 -18.44
C GLY A 24 -18.43 -11.65 -19.24
N ARG A 25 -17.60 -12.01 -20.22
CA ARG A 25 -17.72 -13.26 -20.97
C ARG A 25 -17.44 -14.47 -20.07
N PHE A 26 -16.30 -14.49 -19.38
CA PHE A 26 -15.89 -15.60 -18.52
C PHE A 26 -16.82 -15.79 -17.33
N ALA A 27 -17.35 -14.72 -16.74
CA ALA A 27 -18.34 -14.85 -15.69
C ALA A 27 -19.60 -15.60 -16.15
N ARG A 28 -20.02 -15.44 -17.42
CA ARG A 28 -21.18 -16.15 -17.99
C ARG A 28 -20.85 -17.58 -18.39
N GLU A 29 -19.66 -17.80 -18.96
CA GLU A 29 -19.25 -19.11 -19.49
C GLU A 29 -18.74 -20.07 -18.39
N PHE A 30 -18.06 -19.53 -17.37
CA PHE A 30 -17.32 -20.33 -16.38
C PHE A 30 -17.70 -20.02 -14.93
N GLY A 31 -18.59 -19.05 -14.67
CA GLY A 31 -18.95 -18.63 -13.32
C GLY A 31 -17.86 -17.82 -12.59
N ALA A 32 -16.75 -17.49 -13.26
CA ALA A 32 -15.64 -16.72 -12.72
C ALA A 32 -15.17 -15.68 -13.75
N ARG A 33 -14.73 -14.51 -13.29
CA ARG A 33 -14.21 -13.44 -14.16
C ARG A 33 -12.83 -13.77 -14.70
N PHE A 34 -12.03 -14.57 -13.98
CA PHE A 34 -10.75 -15.19 -14.37
C PHE A 34 -9.60 -14.23 -14.74
N VAL A 35 -9.88 -13.14 -15.46
CA VAL A 35 -8.93 -12.09 -15.83
C VAL A 35 -9.03 -10.95 -14.84
N HIS A 36 -7.93 -10.67 -14.15
CA HIS A 36 -7.84 -9.57 -13.21
C HIS A 36 -6.65 -8.68 -13.57
N PRO A 37 -6.90 -7.48 -14.14
CA PRO A 37 -5.82 -6.52 -14.36
C PRO A 37 -5.14 -6.15 -13.04
N SER A 38 -3.82 -6.00 -13.07
CA SER A 38 -3.07 -5.42 -11.94
C SER A 38 -3.59 -4.04 -11.57
N ASP A 39 -3.48 -3.70 -10.29
CA ASP A 39 -3.82 -2.38 -9.74
C ASP A 39 -3.08 -1.25 -10.45
N GLU A 40 -1.89 -1.52 -11.00
CA GLU A 40 -1.13 -0.56 -11.79
C GLU A 40 -1.94 0.02 -12.95
N PHE A 41 -2.72 -0.79 -13.68
CA PHE A 41 -3.52 -0.28 -14.79
C PHE A 41 -4.63 0.66 -14.33
N TYR A 42 -5.23 0.41 -13.16
CA TYR A 42 -6.25 1.29 -12.59
C TYR A 42 -5.63 2.61 -12.13
N LEU A 43 -4.50 2.55 -11.41
CA LEU A 43 -3.80 3.71 -10.91
C LEU A 43 -3.24 4.59 -12.06
N LEU A 44 -2.58 3.98 -13.05
CA LEU A 44 -2.08 4.69 -14.24
C LEU A 44 -3.19 5.35 -15.05
N SER A 45 -4.32 4.66 -15.23
CA SER A 45 -5.45 5.18 -16.02
C SER A 45 -6.31 6.19 -15.25
N GLY A 46 -6.16 6.28 -13.92
CA GLY A 46 -7.04 7.02 -13.02
C GLY A 46 -8.45 6.40 -12.91
N ALA A 47 -8.61 5.13 -13.27
CA ALA A 47 -9.88 4.43 -13.14
C ALA A 47 -10.09 3.92 -11.72
N SER A 48 -11.36 3.82 -11.29
CA SER A 48 -11.68 3.18 -10.02
C SER A 48 -11.38 1.69 -10.05
N VAL A 49 -10.82 1.16 -8.97
CA VAL A 49 -10.62 -0.28 -8.80
C VAL A 49 -11.96 -1.00 -8.58
N PRO A 50 -12.16 -2.22 -9.11
CA PRO A 50 -13.35 -3.04 -8.91
C PRO A 50 -13.72 -3.23 -7.44
N ARG A 51 -14.97 -3.59 -7.14
CA ARG A 51 -15.38 -4.00 -5.78
C ARG A 51 -14.75 -5.36 -5.41
N ALA A 52 -14.61 -5.65 -4.12
CA ALA A 52 -14.01 -6.90 -3.63
C ALA A 52 -14.66 -8.17 -4.23
N SER A 53 -15.99 -8.18 -4.39
CA SER A 53 -16.74 -9.29 -5.00
C SER A 53 -16.42 -9.55 -6.48
N GLU A 54 -15.64 -8.69 -7.12
CA GLU A 54 -15.24 -8.83 -8.51
C GLU A 54 -13.83 -9.39 -8.72
N TYR A 55 -13.14 -9.77 -7.63
CA TYR A 55 -11.81 -10.36 -7.65
C TYR A 55 -11.81 -11.88 -7.49
N ASP A 56 -12.98 -12.51 -7.44
CA ASP A 56 -13.12 -13.97 -7.34
C ASP A 56 -12.28 -14.60 -6.20
N GLY A 57 -12.27 -13.94 -5.03
CA GLY A 57 -11.49 -14.38 -3.87
C GLY A 57 -10.04 -13.91 -3.83
N PHE A 58 -9.64 -13.02 -4.76
CA PHE A 58 -8.29 -12.45 -4.86
C PHE A 58 -7.18 -13.50 -5.05
N PRO A 59 -7.23 -14.33 -6.11
CA PRO A 59 -6.25 -15.41 -6.32
C PRO A 59 -4.82 -14.93 -6.63
N GLN A 60 -4.61 -13.63 -6.88
CA GLN A 60 -3.35 -13.08 -7.39
C GLN A 60 -2.88 -11.83 -6.62
N VAL A 61 -3.23 -11.70 -5.33
CA VAL A 61 -2.85 -10.53 -4.51
C VAL A 61 -1.35 -10.26 -4.57
N GLU A 62 -0.54 -11.31 -4.47
CA GLU A 62 0.92 -11.25 -4.49
C GLU A 62 1.48 -10.66 -5.79
N ASN A 63 0.71 -10.73 -6.88
CA ASN A 63 1.07 -10.19 -8.19
C ASN A 63 0.55 -8.75 -8.41
N GLY A 64 0.21 -8.05 -7.32
CA GLY A 64 -0.27 -6.68 -7.40
C GLY A 64 -1.70 -6.54 -7.94
N VAL A 65 -2.55 -7.54 -7.68
CA VAL A 65 -3.96 -7.54 -8.08
C VAL A 65 -4.85 -7.41 -6.84
N GLY A 66 -5.54 -6.28 -6.70
CA GLY A 66 -6.54 -6.05 -5.65
C GLY A 66 -5.99 -5.52 -4.32
N LEU A 67 -4.69 -5.24 -4.21
CA LEU A 67 -4.08 -4.59 -3.03
C LEU A 67 -4.74 -3.25 -2.70
N VAL A 68 -5.01 -2.43 -3.71
CA VAL A 68 -5.68 -1.13 -3.55
C VAL A 68 -7.11 -1.33 -3.03
N ARG A 69 -7.84 -2.34 -3.54
CA ARG A 69 -9.18 -2.65 -3.03
C ARG A 69 -9.12 -3.09 -1.57
N LEU A 70 -8.22 -4.01 -1.22
CA LEU A 70 -8.05 -4.47 0.16
C LEU A 70 -7.71 -3.31 1.10
N PHE A 71 -6.82 -2.41 0.69
CA PHE A 71 -6.50 -1.20 1.43
C PHE A 71 -7.72 -0.28 1.61
N LEU A 72 -8.48 -0.01 0.54
CA LEU A 72 -9.65 0.87 0.62
C LEU A 72 -10.76 0.31 1.51
N ASP A 73 -10.99 -1.00 1.46
CA ASP A 73 -11.98 -1.66 2.30
C ASP A 73 -11.54 -1.69 3.77
N ASP A 74 -10.24 -1.89 4.04
CA ASP A 74 -9.68 -1.75 5.39
C ASP A 74 -9.78 -0.32 5.91
N TRP A 75 -9.39 0.66 5.08
CA TRP A 75 -9.52 2.08 5.41
C TRP A 75 -10.96 2.45 5.74
N ALA A 76 -11.95 1.98 4.97
CA ALA A 76 -13.35 2.24 5.26
C ALA A 76 -13.78 1.72 6.65
N ARG A 77 -13.25 0.56 7.07
CA ARG A 77 -13.48 -0.01 8.41
C ARG A 77 -12.81 0.82 9.49
N VAL A 78 -11.54 1.16 9.30
CA VAL A 78 -10.74 1.99 10.23
C VAL A 78 -11.39 3.35 10.42
N ARG A 79 -11.74 4.03 9.32
CA ARG A 79 -12.43 5.31 9.32
C ARG A 79 -13.71 5.27 10.15
N ARG A 80 -14.52 4.21 10.03
CA ARG A 80 -15.73 4.04 10.85
C ARG A 80 -15.39 3.95 12.34
N LYS A 81 -14.39 3.14 12.71
CA LYS A 81 -13.94 3.01 14.11
C LYS A 81 -13.41 4.32 14.69
N ILE A 82 -12.73 5.13 13.87
CA ILE A 82 -12.25 6.44 14.31
C ILE A 82 -13.42 7.39 14.56
N ILE A 83 -14.39 7.45 13.65
CA ILE A 83 -15.60 8.29 13.81
C ILE A 83 -16.40 7.89 15.05
N THR A 84 -16.45 6.59 15.39
CA THR A 84 -17.12 6.10 16.60
C THR A 84 -16.28 6.18 17.88
N GLY A 85 -15.06 6.74 17.82
CA GLY A 85 -14.15 6.87 18.97
C GLY A 85 -13.51 5.56 19.44
N GLN A 86 -13.67 4.47 18.68
CA GLN A 86 -13.15 3.14 18.99
C GLN A 86 -11.70 2.95 18.56
N ALA A 87 -11.15 3.87 17.76
CA ALA A 87 -9.78 3.84 17.28
C ALA A 87 -9.20 5.25 17.19
N SER A 88 -7.88 5.37 17.39
CA SER A 88 -7.13 6.62 17.23
C SER A 88 -5.82 6.39 16.48
N LEU A 89 -5.27 7.46 15.92
CA LEU A 89 -3.97 7.48 15.23
C LEU A 89 -3.02 8.46 15.92
N PRO A 90 -1.69 8.25 15.83
CA PRO A 90 -0.70 9.22 16.25
C PRO A 90 -0.89 10.58 15.59
N ARG A 91 -0.51 11.67 16.28
CA ARG A 91 -0.77 13.04 15.83
C ARG A 91 0.11 13.49 14.67
N ARG A 92 1.37 13.06 14.62
CA ARG A 92 2.32 13.46 13.57
C ARG A 92 3.03 12.24 13.01
N MET A 93 2.80 11.95 11.74
CA MET A 93 3.41 10.81 11.07
C MET A 93 3.93 11.23 9.69
N THR A 94 5.01 10.58 9.28
CA THR A 94 5.47 10.62 7.89
C THR A 94 5.13 9.30 7.22
N TRP A 95 4.41 9.32 6.11
CA TRP A 95 4.06 8.12 5.35
C TRP A 95 4.92 8.03 4.10
N VAL A 96 5.53 6.88 3.87
CA VAL A 96 6.32 6.62 2.68
C VAL A 96 5.59 5.64 1.77
N THR A 97 5.66 5.87 0.47
CA THR A 97 5.14 4.93 -0.51
C THR A 97 5.83 5.09 -1.86
N GLY A 98 5.58 4.18 -2.80
CA GLY A 98 5.96 4.36 -4.19
C GLY A 98 5.03 5.33 -4.91
N ASN A 99 5.57 6.04 -5.92
CA ASN A 99 4.86 7.05 -6.72
C ASN A 99 3.48 6.58 -7.23
N LEU A 100 3.33 5.30 -7.56
CA LEU A 100 2.09 4.76 -8.15
C LEU A 100 0.90 4.82 -7.18
N PHE A 101 1.13 4.58 -5.89
CA PHE A 101 0.08 4.50 -4.87
C PHE A 101 -0.14 5.83 -4.12
N ALA A 102 0.79 6.77 -4.24
CA ALA A 102 0.74 8.07 -3.58
C ALA A 102 -0.60 8.83 -3.75
N PRO A 103 -1.24 8.87 -4.94
CA PRO A 103 -2.53 9.56 -5.09
C PRO A 103 -3.67 8.96 -4.25
N VAL A 104 -3.60 7.66 -3.91
CA VAL A 104 -4.57 7.00 -3.04
C VAL A 104 -4.31 7.38 -1.58
N LEU A 105 -3.06 7.30 -1.12
CA LEU A 105 -2.70 7.70 0.24
C LEU A 105 -2.93 9.19 0.49
N GLN A 106 -2.74 10.05 -0.51
CA GLN A 106 -2.98 11.49 -0.38
C GLN A 106 -4.44 11.79 -0.02
N GLN A 107 -5.40 11.02 -0.57
CA GLN A 107 -6.81 11.18 -0.24
C GLN A 107 -7.12 10.78 1.20
N VAL A 108 -6.45 9.73 1.71
CA VAL A 108 -6.58 9.27 3.10
C VAL A 108 -5.96 10.28 4.05
N ALA A 109 -4.72 10.72 3.77
CA ALA A 109 -4.02 11.75 4.52
C ALA A 109 -4.86 13.03 4.61
N ALA A 110 -5.34 13.56 3.48
CA ALA A 110 -6.16 14.76 3.46
C ALA A 110 -7.46 14.63 4.28
N TRP A 111 -8.06 13.44 4.32
CA TRP A 111 -9.20 13.16 5.18
C TRP A 111 -8.82 13.20 6.66
N LEU A 112 -7.71 12.56 7.04
CA LEU A 112 -7.20 12.52 8.41
C LEU A 112 -6.85 13.92 8.93
N GLU A 113 -6.17 14.73 8.12
CA GLU A 113 -5.80 16.09 8.51
C GLU A 113 -7.04 16.97 8.71
N ARG A 114 -8.02 16.87 7.81
CA ARG A 114 -9.25 17.67 7.89
C ARG A 114 -10.16 17.29 9.06
N GLU A 115 -10.38 15.99 9.28
CA GLU A 115 -11.38 15.53 10.24
C GLU A 115 -10.82 15.35 11.65
N LEU A 116 -9.51 15.09 11.80
CA LEU A 116 -8.89 14.71 13.07
C LEU A 116 -7.76 15.66 13.50
N SER A 117 -7.46 16.69 12.71
CA SER A 117 -6.34 17.62 12.96
C SER A 117 -5.00 16.90 13.18
N LEU A 118 -4.82 15.75 12.53
CA LEU A 118 -3.53 15.06 12.46
C LEU A 118 -2.66 15.76 11.41
N ARG A 119 -1.34 15.54 11.47
CA ARG A 119 -0.40 15.98 10.42
C ARG A 119 0.21 14.74 9.79
N VAL A 120 0.01 14.58 8.49
CA VAL A 120 0.50 13.42 7.73
C VAL A 120 1.39 13.91 6.59
N ASN A 121 2.70 13.80 6.77
CA ASN A 121 3.66 14.10 5.72
C ASN A 121 3.74 12.90 4.77
N LEU A 122 3.03 12.93 3.65
CA LEU A 122 3.13 11.88 2.63
C LEU A 122 4.33 12.15 1.72
N VAL A 123 5.30 11.23 1.73
CA VAL A 123 6.51 11.29 0.91
C VAL A 123 6.53 10.13 -0.09
N PRO A 124 6.17 10.39 -1.36
CA PRO A 124 6.37 9.41 -2.41
C PRO A 124 7.87 9.33 -2.77
N VAL A 125 8.42 8.12 -2.71
CA VAL A 125 9.84 7.87 -2.97
C VAL A 125 10.01 7.35 -4.39
N SER A 126 10.97 7.95 -5.10
CA SER A 126 11.40 7.47 -6.42
C SER A 126 12.48 6.41 -6.22
N ASN A 127 12.31 5.28 -6.89
CA ASN A 127 13.24 4.17 -6.84
C ASN A 127 14.49 4.51 -7.65
N ARG A 128 15.65 4.71 -7.02
CA ARG A 128 16.91 4.95 -7.75
C ARG A 128 17.67 3.66 -7.96
N PHE A 129 17.47 2.67 -7.09
CA PHE A 129 18.13 1.37 -7.17
C PHE A 129 17.75 0.59 -8.44
N PHE A 130 16.45 0.41 -8.70
CA PHE A 130 15.92 -0.24 -9.90
C PHE A 130 15.54 0.75 -11.02
N GLY A 131 15.71 2.05 -10.78
CA GLY A 131 15.41 3.14 -11.70
C GLY A 131 14.01 3.75 -11.51
N ASP A 132 13.89 5.03 -11.85
CA ASP A 132 12.72 5.90 -11.54
C ASP A 132 11.40 5.38 -12.10
N THR A 133 11.51 4.55 -13.12
CA THR A 133 10.42 3.83 -13.68
C THR A 133 9.79 2.95 -12.58
N VAL A 134 10.52 2.15 -11.80
CA VAL A 134 9.89 1.28 -10.79
C VAL A 134 9.16 2.10 -9.71
N THR A 135 7.82 2.12 -9.77
CA THR A 135 6.98 3.05 -8.98
C THR A 135 6.15 2.37 -7.88
N VAL A 136 6.30 1.06 -7.70
CA VAL A 136 5.59 0.29 -6.67
C VAL A 136 6.30 0.38 -5.32
N ALA A 137 5.52 0.35 -4.25
CA ALA A 137 6.01 0.54 -2.89
C ALA A 137 6.86 -0.64 -2.39
N GLY A 138 6.56 -1.87 -2.82
CA GLY A 138 7.28 -3.08 -2.38
C GLY A 138 8.67 -3.27 -3.00
N LEU A 139 9.05 -2.43 -3.98
CA LEU A 139 10.38 -2.48 -4.58
C LEU A 139 11.27 -1.31 -4.13
N LEU A 140 10.82 -0.49 -3.17
CA LEU A 140 11.64 0.54 -2.57
C LEU A 140 12.74 -0.09 -1.71
N THR A 141 13.91 0.54 -1.73
CA THR A 141 15.07 0.19 -0.90
C THR A 141 15.13 1.06 0.34
N ALA A 142 15.82 0.60 1.37
CA ALA A 142 16.04 1.41 2.57
C ALA A 142 16.88 2.65 2.28
N GLU A 143 17.89 2.55 1.42
CA GLU A 143 18.72 3.68 1.01
C GLU A 143 17.94 4.76 0.25
N ASP A 144 17.04 4.38 -0.67
CA ASP A 144 16.18 5.33 -1.39
C ASP A 144 15.28 6.10 -0.42
N VAL A 145 14.73 5.41 0.58
CA VAL A 145 13.89 6.02 1.62
C VAL A 145 14.70 6.96 2.50
N ALA A 146 15.85 6.53 3.02
CA ALA A 146 16.70 7.36 3.87
C ALA A 146 17.16 8.63 3.14
N ALA A 147 17.54 8.51 1.86
CA ALA A 147 17.93 9.64 1.03
C ALA A 147 16.75 10.60 0.77
N ALA A 148 15.55 10.09 0.49
CA ALA A 148 14.37 10.90 0.22
C ALA A 148 13.87 11.67 1.46
N LEU A 149 14.05 11.09 2.65
CA LEU A 149 13.64 11.66 3.93
C LEU A 149 14.70 12.56 4.57
N SER A 150 15.91 12.64 4.00
CA SER A 150 16.96 13.50 4.51
C SER A 150 16.52 14.98 4.55
N GLY A 151 16.65 15.61 5.72
CA GLY A 151 16.28 17.02 5.94
C GLY A 151 14.79 17.28 6.17
N TRP A 152 13.94 16.25 6.22
CA TRP A 152 12.51 16.41 6.54
C TRP A 152 12.24 16.46 8.05
N GLU A 153 11.20 17.20 8.43
CA GLU A 153 10.61 17.09 9.78
C GLU A 153 9.72 15.83 9.85
N LEU A 154 10.29 14.71 10.31
CA LEU A 154 9.64 13.40 10.22
C LEU A 154 8.46 13.18 11.20
N GLY A 155 8.34 13.99 12.25
CA GLY A 155 7.30 13.84 13.27
C GLY A 155 7.60 12.72 14.27
N ASP A 156 6.55 12.06 14.78
CA ASP A 156 6.67 11.10 15.87
C ASP A 156 7.13 9.72 15.36
N SER A 157 6.85 9.40 14.10
CA SER A 157 7.22 8.14 13.46
C SER A 157 7.16 8.22 11.93
N VAL A 158 7.93 7.35 11.29
CA VAL A 158 7.87 7.10 9.85
C VAL A 158 7.16 5.77 9.62
N VAL A 159 6.14 5.77 8.76
CA VAL A 159 5.41 4.58 8.34
C VAL A 159 5.89 4.19 6.95
N LEU A 160 6.45 2.98 6.85
CA LEU A 160 6.90 2.36 5.61
C LEU A 160 5.96 1.23 5.18
N PRO A 161 5.87 0.93 3.87
CA PRO A 161 5.18 -0.25 3.38
C PRO A 161 5.84 -1.54 3.90
N ARG A 162 5.08 -2.42 4.54
CA ARG A 162 5.58 -3.76 4.95
C ARG A 162 6.12 -4.58 3.77
N ALA A 163 5.59 -4.34 2.58
CA ALA A 163 6.02 -4.98 1.34
C ALA A 163 7.46 -4.65 0.92
N MET A 164 8.12 -3.66 1.55
CA MET A 164 9.55 -3.40 1.34
C MET A 164 10.45 -4.46 1.97
N LEU A 165 9.94 -5.16 2.98
CA LEU A 165 10.69 -6.19 3.68
C LEU A 165 10.39 -7.57 3.10
N ASP A 166 11.34 -8.49 3.26
CA ASP A 166 11.16 -9.91 2.98
C ASP A 166 9.97 -10.53 3.75
N HIS A 167 9.64 -11.78 3.43
CA HIS A 167 8.51 -12.46 4.06
C HIS A 167 8.64 -12.52 5.59
N GLU A 168 9.86 -12.60 6.10
CA GLU A 168 10.16 -12.70 7.53
C GLU A 168 10.21 -11.34 8.23
N GLY A 169 10.19 -10.24 7.48
CA GLY A 169 10.20 -8.87 8.00
C GLY A 169 11.57 -8.40 8.46
N ARG A 170 12.65 -9.03 7.97
CA ARG A 170 14.01 -8.80 8.49
C ARG A 170 14.85 -7.89 7.61
N LEU A 171 14.72 -8.02 6.29
CA LEU A 171 15.59 -7.30 5.36
C LEU A 171 14.79 -6.64 4.25
N THR A 172 15.28 -5.49 3.81
CA THR A 172 14.91 -4.82 2.56
C THR A 172 15.70 -5.39 1.38
N LEU A 173 15.34 -5.00 0.15
CA LEU A 173 15.98 -5.48 -1.08
C LEU A 173 17.47 -5.10 -1.21
N ASP A 174 17.92 -4.10 -0.45
CA ASP A 174 19.32 -3.63 -0.34
C ASP A 174 20.00 -4.11 0.96
N ASP A 175 19.52 -5.23 1.52
CA ASP A 175 20.11 -5.91 2.69
C ASP A 175 20.20 -5.03 3.95
N ARG A 176 19.28 -4.07 4.11
CA ARG A 176 19.16 -3.26 5.34
C ARG A 176 18.02 -3.77 6.22
N SER A 177 18.26 -3.75 7.53
CA SER A 177 17.26 -4.11 8.52
C SER A 177 16.38 -2.92 8.93
N PRO A 178 15.20 -3.17 9.55
CA PRO A 178 14.42 -2.13 10.20
C PRO A 178 15.23 -1.22 11.14
N GLU A 179 16.14 -1.79 11.94
CA GLU A 179 16.97 -1.06 12.89
C GLU A 179 17.92 -0.10 12.19
N TRP A 180 18.46 -0.50 11.02
CA TRP A 180 19.28 0.37 10.20
C TRP A 180 18.49 1.60 9.75
N LEU A 181 17.23 1.43 9.34
CA LEU A 181 16.35 2.53 8.94
C LEU A 181 16.05 3.47 10.11
N GLU A 182 15.74 2.92 11.29
CA GLU A 182 15.52 3.74 12.50
C GLU A 182 16.76 4.55 12.87
N GLN A 183 17.95 3.96 12.78
CA GLN A 183 19.23 4.64 13.03
C GLN A 183 19.49 5.73 11.99
N ALA A 184 19.26 5.45 10.70
CA ALA A 184 19.49 6.39 9.62
C ALA A 184 18.54 7.59 9.66
N LEU A 185 17.29 7.37 10.07
CA LEU A 185 16.25 8.41 10.13
C LEU A 185 16.20 9.12 11.49
N GLY A 186 16.75 8.53 12.55
CA GLY A 186 16.73 9.06 13.90
C GLY A 186 15.32 9.10 14.54
N VAL A 187 14.37 8.35 13.98
CA VAL A 187 12.98 8.27 14.46
C VAL A 187 12.50 6.83 14.40
N ARG A 188 11.44 6.52 15.16
CA ARG A 188 10.80 5.21 15.14
C ARG A 188 10.22 4.91 13.74
N VAL A 189 10.47 3.71 13.24
CA VAL A 189 9.96 3.22 11.97
C VAL A 189 8.89 2.16 12.22
N LEU A 190 7.75 2.32 11.57
CA LEU A 190 6.63 1.38 11.60
C LEU A 190 6.42 0.80 10.21
N PHE A 191 6.13 -0.50 10.12
CA PHE A 191 5.78 -1.14 8.86
C PHE A 191 4.30 -1.49 8.83
N ALA A 192 3.61 -1.06 7.78
CA ALA A 192 2.18 -1.30 7.63
C ALA A 192 1.86 -1.91 6.26
N SER A 193 0.96 -2.88 6.26
CA SER A 193 0.30 -3.39 5.05
C SER A 193 -1.06 -2.73 4.84
N ARG A 194 -1.69 -2.28 5.93
CA ARG A 194 -3.08 -1.79 5.98
C ARG A 194 -3.19 -0.61 6.93
N MET A 195 -4.29 0.13 6.87
CA MET A 195 -4.55 1.23 7.81
C MET A 195 -4.81 0.72 9.24
N SER A 196 -5.33 -0.50 9.38
CA SER A 196 -5.58 -1.15 10.67
C SER A 196 -4.31 -1.34 11.49
N ASP A 197 -3.15 -1.44 10.84
CA ASP A 197 -1.86 -1.69 11.51
C ASP A 197 -1.38 -0.43 12.25
N LEU A 198 -1.94 0.74 11.93
CA LEU A 198 -1.53 2.03 12.47
C LEU A 198 -2.43 2.52 13.62
N VAL A 199 -3.60 1.92 13.81
CA VAL A 199 -4.56 2.42 14.80
C VAL A 199 -4.39 1.79 16.17
N VAL A 200 -4.56 2.60 17.22
CA VAL A 200 -4.71 2.14 18.59
C VAL A 200 -6.20 1.97 18.89
N VAL A 201 -6.62 0.78 19.29
CA VAL A 201 -8.02 0.48 19.64
C VAL A 201 -8.29 0.85 21.10
N SER A 202 -9.24 1.75 21.32
CA SER A 202 -9.68 2.16 22.66
C SER A 202 -10.36 0.99 23.38
N GLY A 203 -9.75 0.48 24.46
CA GLY A 203 -10.28 -0.61 25.27
C GLY A 203 -9.36 -1.83 25.41
N ALA A 204 -8.26 -1.90 24.67
CA ALA A 204 -7.20 -2.87 24.91
C ALA A 204 -6.27 -2.35 26.02
N ARG A 205 -6.26 -3.03 27.18
CA ARG A 205 -5.10 -2.98 28.07
C ARG A 205 -3.89 -3.45 27.26
N SER A 206 -2.79 -2.70 27.35
CA SER A 206 -1.47 -3.00 26.81
C SER A 206 -1.21 -4.50 26.66
N GLY A 207 -1.12 -4.95 25.42
CA GLY A 207 -0.69 -6.28 25.01
C GLY A 207 -0.25 -6.20 23.56
N LEU A 208 1.02 -5.86 23.34
CA LEU A 208 1.70 -6.24 22.12
C LEU A 208 1.68 -7.78 22.11
N SER A 209 0.76 -8.36 21.36
CA SER A 209 0.77 -9.79 21.08
C SER A 209 1.77 -10.03 19.95
N GLU A 210 2.96 -10.49 20.34
CA GLU A 210 3.61 -11.55 19.59
C GLU A 210 2.65 -12.75 19.63
N ASP A 211 2.06 -13.12 18.49
CA ASP A 211 1.60 -14.50 18.33
C ASP A 211 1.55 -14.92 16.85
N SER A 212 2.17 -16.10 16.64
CA SER A 212 2.01 -17.15 15.62
C SER A 212 1.30 -16.83 14.29
N GLY A 213 1.81 -17.20 13.12
CA GLY A 213 2.77 -18.26 12.83
C GLY A 213 2.15 -19.65 12.96
N ASP A 214 1.03 -19.89 12.28
CA ASP A 214 0.62 -21.17 11.67
C ASP A 214 -0.90 -21.23 11.49
N GLU A 215 -1.41 -20.99 10.28
CA GLU A 215 -2.55 -21.76 9.79
C GLU A 215 -2.28 -22.15 8.34
N ALA A 216 -1.82 -23.39 8.22
CA ALA A 216 -1.62 -24.11 6.99
C ALA A 216 -2.94 -24.40 6.29
N TRP A 217 -2.90 -24.22 4.98
CA TRP A 217 -3.96 -24.50 4.03
C TRP A 217 -4.23 -26.01 3.93
N ALA A 218 -5.49 -26.39 4.15
CA ALA A 218 -6.09 -27.63 3.66
C ALA A 218 -7.30 -27.27 2.79
#